data_AF-W9YF66-F1
#
_entry.id   AF-W9YF66-F1
#
_cell.length_a   1.000
_cell.length_b   1.000
_cell.length_c   1.000
_cell.angle_alpha   90.00
_cell.angle_beta   90.00
_cell.angle_gamma   90.00
#
_symmetry.space_group_name_H-M   'P 1'
#
loop_
_entity.id
_entity.type
_entity.pdbx_description
1 polymer ?
#
loop_
_entity_poly.entity_id
_entity_poly.type
_entity_poly.pdbx_seq_one_letter_code
_entity_poly.pdbx_strand_id
1 'polypeptide(L)'
;MYVGGCVGITILLLCMGIAGSVHTDAANTAAIGFYTMFNFFYNVGVGSIVYAIAAEVPTSALRNKTFAIAIVTSNAMSTMWSFVCPYMFNPGYGNLKARIGFVFGALMLIFAVLGWLWVPETRNRTYEELDELFMNHVPTRQFTKYVTLAEGRAAEAYNAEHNILEDDKV
;
A
#
# COMPACT_ATOMS: atom_id res chain seq x y z
N MET A 1 6.53 -0.68 4.97
CA MET A 1 5.90 0.66 5.08
C MET A 1 4.39 0.63 4.82
N TYR A 2 3.97 0.00 3.72
CA TYR A 2 2.56 -0.19 3.36
C TYR A 2 1.72 -0.85 4.45
N VAL A 3 2.17 -1.98 5.00
CA VAL A 3 1.41 -2.74 6.00
C VAL A 3 1.27 -1.99 7.33
N GLY A 4 2.30 -1.26 7.77
CA GLY A 4 2.22 -0.42 8.96
C GLY A 4 1.15 0.68 8.82
N GLY A 5 1.05 1.28 7.63
CA GLY A 5 -0.01 2.23 7.30
C GLY A 5 -1.41 1.59 7.32
N CYS A 6 -1.57 0.42 6.70
CA CYS A 6 -2.85 -0.31 6.68
C CYS A 6 -3.31 -0.70 8.09
N VAL A 7 -2.41 -1.14 8.97
CA VAL A 7 -2.73 -1.48 10.36
C VAL A 7 -3.14 -0.24 11.16
N GLY A 8 -2.42 0.87 11.02
CA GLY A 8 -2.76 2.13 11.70
C GLY A 8 -4.13 2.67 11.27
N ILE A 9 -4.43 2.62 9.97
CA ILE A 9 -5.72 3.03 9.41
C ILE A 9 -6.85 2.10 9.86
N THR A 10 -6.60 0.79 9.95
CA THR A 10 -7.59 -0.18 10.46
C THR A 10 -7.97 0.12 11.90
N ILE A 11 -7.00 0.48 12.75
CA ILE A 11 -7.26 0.86 14.14
C ILE A 11 -8.11 2.14 14.21
N LEU A 12 -7.81 3.15 13.38
CA LEU A 12 -8.59 4.39 13.34
C LEU A 12 -10.04 4.18 12.90
N LEU A 13 -10.27 3.29 11.92
CA LEU A 13 -11.61 2.92 11.46
C LEU A 13 -12.40 2.13 12.50
N LEU A 14 -11.72 1.25 13.26
CA LEU A 14 -12.34 0.55 14.39
C LEU A 14 -12.71 1.52 15.52
N CYS A 15 -11.84 2.49 15.85
CA CYS A 15 -12.15 3.54 16.82
C CYS A 15 -13.36 4.39 16.37
N MET A 16 -13.45 4.72 15.08
CA MET A 16 -14.62 5.40 14.50
C MET A 16 -15.90 4.55 14.66
N GLY A 17 -15.83 3.25 14.36
CA GLY A 17 -16.95 2.32 14.51
C GLY A 17 -17.45 2.23 15.96
N ILE A 18 -16.52 2.15 16.93
CA ILE A 18 -16.84 2.11 18.36
C ILE A 18 -17.47 3.43 18.81
N ALA A 19 -16.91 4.58 18.42
CA ALA A 19 -17.52 5.89 18.71
C ALA A 19 -18.95 5.97 18.13
N GLY A 20 -19.17 5.41 16.95
CA GLY A 20 -20.50 5.33 16.32
C GLY A 20 -21.52 4.40 16.96
N SER A 21 -21.13 3.61 17.97
CA SER A 21 -22.06 2.76 18.73
C SER A 21 -22.80 3.52 19.82
N VAL A 22 -22.28 4.69 20.22
CA VAL A 22 -22.84 5.57 21.25
C VAL A 22 -23.62 6.70 20.61
N HIS A 23 -24.91 6.82 20.92
CA HIS A 23 -25.80 7.84 20.34
C HIS A 23 -25.75 9.14 21.16
N THR A 24 -24.60 9.80 21.22
CA THR A 24 -24.43 11.13 21.82
C THR A 24 -23.84 12.11 20.81
N ASP A 25 -24.16 13.39 20.91
CA ASP A 25 -23.63 14.42 20.00
C ASP A 25 -22.10 14.47 20.05
N ALA A 26 -21.51 14.32 21.24
CA ALA A 26 -20.07 14.22 21.44
C ALA A 26 -19.45 13.03 20.68
N ALA A 27 -20.13 11.89 20.63
CA ALA A 27 -19.65 10.70 19.93
C ALA A 27 -19.70 10.86 18.40
N ASN A 28 -20.70 11.57 17.86
CA ASN A 28 -20.74 11.91 16.44
C ASN A 28 -19.61 12.87 16.05
N THR A 29 -19.32 13.89 16.87
CA THR A 29 -18.18 14.79 16.64
C THR A 29 -16.85 14.03 16.68
N ALA A 30 -16.68 13.10 17.62
CA ALA A 30 -15.51 12.24 17.69
C ALA A 30 -15.36 11.35 16.45
N ALA A 31 -16.45 10.75 15.95
CA ALA A 31 -16.43 9.92 14.75
C ALA A 31 -16.00 10.70 13.50
N ILE A 32 -16.44 11.96 13.35
CA ILE A 32 -16.01 12.85 12.26
C ILE A 32 -14.52 13.20 12.40
N GLY A 33 -14.04 13.42 13.63
CA GLY A 33 -12.62 13.64 13.91
C GLY A 33 -11.75 12.45 13.49
N PHE A 34 -12.14 11.24 13.88
CA PHE A 34 -11.43 10.01 13.48
C PHE A 34 -11.47 9.79 11.96
N TYR A 35 -12.58 10.09 11.30
CA TYR A 35 -12.68 10.00 9.84
C TYR A 35 -11.74 10.99 9.12
N THR A 36 -11.65 12.23 9.60
CA THR A 36 -10.73 13.23 9.03
C THR A 36 -9.27 12.80 9.21
N MET A 37 -8.94 12.25 10.39
CA MET A 37 -7.60 11.75 10.67
C MET A 37 -7.24 10.53 9.81
N PHE A 38 -8.19 9.60 9.61
CA PHE A 38 -8.07 8.52 8.64
C PHE A 38 -7.76 9.07 7.23
N ASN A 39 -8.48 10.09 6.77
CA ASN A 39 -8.27 10.67 5.43
C ASN A 39 -6.84 11.23 5.26
N PHE A 40 -6.33 11.90 6.29
CA PHE A 40 -4.97 12.42 6.29
C PHE A 40 -3.92 11.30 6.13
N PHE A 41 -3.97 10.28 6.99
CA PHE A 41 -3.02 9.15 6.93
C PHE A 41 -3.17 8.32 5.66
N TYR A 42 -4.40 8.20 5.14
CA TYR A 42 -4.65 7.53 3.88
C TYR A 42 -3.96 8.26 2.71
N ASN A 43 -4.09 9.58 2.60
CA ASN A 43 -3.47 10.34 1.51
C ASN A 43 -1.94 10.35 1.57
N VAL A 44 -1.35 10.47 2.77
CA VAL A 44 0.10 10.53 2.95
C VAL A 44 0.77 9.16 2.77
N GLY A 45 0.12 8.09 3.22
CA GLY A 45 0.69 6.75 3.22
C GLY A 45 0.12 5.86 2.13
N VAL A 46 -1.05 5.28 2.40
CA VAL A 46 -1.58 4.16 1.59
C VAL A 46 -1.91 4.60 0.17
N GLY A 47 -2.51 5.78 0.00
CA GLY A 47 -2.94 6.31 -1.30
C GLY A 47 -1.77 6.51 -2.26
N SER A 48 -0.67 7.11 -1.80
CA SER A 48 0.53 7.38 -2.60
C SER A 48 1.38 6.11 -2.83
N ILE A 49 1.53 5.25 -1.81
CA ILE A 49 2.34 4.04 -1.91
C ILE A 49 1.77 3.03 -2.91
N VAL A 50 0.44 2.89 -3.02
CA VAL A 50 -0.17 1.93 -3.95
C VAL A 50 0.18 2.24 -5.40
N TYR A 51 0.18 3.50 -5.80
CA TYR A 51 0.55 3.89 -7.17
C TYR A 51 2.05 3.71 -7.44
N ALA A 52 2.89 3.96 -6.44
CA ALA A 52 4.33 3.70 -6.55
C ALA A 52 4.61 2.21 -6.77
N ILE A 53 4.02 1.34 -5.94
CA ILE A 53 4.16 -0.12 -6.08
C ILE A 53 3.60 -0.59 -7.42
N ALA A 54 2.46 -0.08 -7.85
CA ALA A 54 1.87 -0.43 -9.15
C ALA A 54 2.77 -0.03 -10.35
N ALA A 55 3.61 0.99 -10.20
CA ALA A 55 4.58 1.39 -11.21
C ALA A 55 5.88 0.56 -11.15
N GLU A 56 6.28 0.12 -9.96
CA GLU A 56 7.53 -0.62 -9.72
C GLU A 56 7.43 -2.12 -10.02
N VAL A 57 6.29 -2.75 -9.74
CA VAL A 57 6.09 -4.20 -9.91
C VAL A 57 6.18 -4.69 -11.38
N PRO A 58 5.64 -4.00 -12.40
CA PRO A 58 5.70 -4.51 -13.76
C PRO A 58 7.05 -4.26 -14.44
N THR A 59 7.52 -5.25 -15.20
CA THR A 59 8.67 -5.13 -16.11
C THR A 59 8.46 -3.96 -17.08
N SER A 60 9.53 -3.21 -17.36
CA SER A 60 9.49 -1.93 -18.09
C SER A 60 8.80 -2.00 -19.46
N ALA A 61 8.89 -3.13 -20.17
CA ALA A 61 8.24 -3.31 -21.47
C ALA A 61 6.70 -3.45 -21.40
N LEU A 62 6.17 -3.96 -20.27
CA LEU A 62 4.73 -4.19 -20.10
C LEU A 62 4.05 -3.19 -19.15
N ARG A 63 4.85 -2.33 -18.51
CA ARG A 63 4.41 -1.35 -17.49
C ARG A 63 3.15 -0.59 -17.88
N ASN A 64 3.10 -0.04 -19.10
CA ASN A 64 1.94 0.74 -19.54
C ASN A 64 0.64 -0.07 -19.61
N LYS A 65 0.71 -1.34 -20.06
CA LYS A 65 -0.48 -2.20 -20.17
C LYS A 65 -0.99 -2.61 -18.80
N THR A 66 -0.10 -3.03 -17.91
CA THR A 66 -0.45 -3.43 -16.53
C THR A 66 -0.99 -2.24 -15.75
N PHE A 67 -0.37 -1.07 -15.89
CA PHE A 67 -0.82 0.15 -15.23
C PHE A 67 -2.19 0.61 -15.73
N ALA A 68 -2.47 0.49 -17.03
CA ALA A 68 -3.79 0.78 -17.58
C ALA A 68 -4.87 -0.14 -16.99
N ILE A 69 -4.60 -1.45 -16.86
CA ILE A 69 -5.53 -2.39 -16.21
C ILE A 69 -5.78 -1.98 -14.75
N ALA A 70 -4.74 -1.64 -14.00
CA ALA A 70 -4.86 -1.20 -12.62
C ALA A 70 -5.75 0.04 -12.46
N ILE A 71 -5.58 1.04 -13.34
CA ILE A 71 -6.41 2.26 -13.35
C ILE A 71 -7.86 1.94 -13.70
N VAL A 72 -8.12 1.11 -14.70
CA VAL A 72 -9.49 0.73 -15.10
C VAL A 72 -10.19 0.01 -13.95
N THR A 73 -9.52 -0.94 -13.29
CA THR A 73 -10.07 -1.64 -12.12
C THR A 73 -10.34 -0.69 -10.96
N SER A 74 -9.43 0.25 -10.67
CA SER A 74 -9.61 1.27 -9.63
C SER A 74 -10.83 2.15 -9.91
N ASN A 75 -11.00 2.62 -11.14
CA ASN A 75 -12.16 3.43 -11.53
C ASN A 75 -13.47 2.64 -11.50
N ALA A 76 -13.46 1.37 -11.89
CA ALA A 76 -14.62 0.50 -11.79
C ALA A 76 -15.07 0.32 -10.33
N MET A 77 -14.12 0.10 -9.41
CA MET A 77 -14.40 0.03 -7.97
C MET A 77 -14.91 1.37 -7.40
N SER A 78 -14.34 2.49 -7.84
CA SER A 78 -14.81 3.84 -7.46
C SER A 78 -16.24 4.09 -7.93
N THR A 79 -16.59 3.61 -9.13
CA THR A 79 -17.95 3.68 -9.68
C THR A 79 -18.91 2.84 -8.85
N MET A 80 -18.54 1.60 -8.51
CA MET A 80 -19.31 0.76 -7.59
C MET A 80 -19.56 1.48 -6.26
N TRP A 81 -18.51 2.09 -5.69
CA TRP A 81 -18.63 2.80 -4.40
C TRP A 81 -19.51 4.05 -4.48
N SER A 82 -19.53 4.73 -5.63
CA SER A 82 -20.41 5.87 -5.88
C SER A 82 -21.89 5.51 -5.82
N PHE A 83 -22.24 4.26 -6.17
CA PHE A 83 -23.59 3.75 -5.96
C PHE A 83 -23.81 3.24 -4.53
N VAL A 84 -22.85 2.52 -3.95
CA VAL A 84 -23.02 1.88 -2.63
C VAL A 84 -23.08 2.90 -1.48
N CYS A 85 -22.23 3.94 -1.51
CA CYS A 85 -22.19 4.99 -0.48
C CYS A 85 -23.56 5.63 -0.19
N PRO A 86 -24.30 6.18 -1.17
CA PRO A 86 -25.58 6.83 -0.89
C PRO A 86 -26.63 5.85 -0.33
N TYR A 87 -26.60 4.56 -0.71
CA TYR A 87 -27.48 3.55 -0.12
C TYR A 87 -27.13 3.24 1.35
N MET A 88 -25.84 3.22 1.71
CA MET A 88 -25.41 2.99 3.09
C MET A 88 -25.74 4.17 4.03
N PHE A 89 -25.74 5.39 3.52
CA PHE A 89 -26.09 6.59 4.30
C PHE A 89 -27.60 6.85 4.38
N ASN A 90 -28.40 6.28 3.48
CA ASN A 90 -29.84 6.52 3.47
C ASN A 90 -30.53 5.91 4.72
N PRO A 91 -31.27 6.71 5.50
CA PRO A 91 -31.95 6.23 6.71
C PRO A 91 -33.10 5.24 6.46
N GLY A 92 -33.58 5.10 5.22
CA GLY A 92 -34.64 4.17 4.84
C GLY A 92 -34.21 2.72 4.57
N TYR A 93 -32.90 2.45 4.45
CA TYR A 93 -32.38 1.10 4.15
C TYR A 93 -31.28 0.67 5.12
N GLY A 94 -30.10 1.30 5.06
CA GLY A 94 -28.91 0.83 5.78
C GLY A 94 -28.78 1.37 7.21
N ASN A 95 -29.22 2.61 7.45
CA ASN A 95 -29.14 3.34 8.73
C ASN A 95 -27.83 3.09 9.54
N LEU A 96 -26.71 2.94 8.84
CA LEU A 96 -25.45 2.51 9.46
C LEU A 96 -24.68 3.68 10.10
N LYS A 97 -25.11 4.94 9.94
CA LYS A 97 -24.50 6.16 10.52
C LYS A 97 -22.98 6.01 10.73
N ALA A 98 -22.49 6.10 11.96
CA ALA A 98 -21.07 5.95 12.29
C ALA A 98 -20.62 4.48 12.47
N ARG A 99 -21.54 3.49 12.47
CA ARG A 99 -21.23 2.04 12.46
C ARG A 99 -20.64 1.57 11.12
N ILE A 100 -20.71 2.41 10.09
CA ILE A 100 -20.05 2.20 8.80
C ILE A 100 -18.55 1.92 8.97
N GLY A 101 -17.93 2.50 10.02
CA GLY A 101 -16.52 2.28 10.37
C GLY A 101 -16.17 0.81 10.64
N PHE A 102 -17.11 -0.01 11.10
CA PHE A 102 -16.88 -1.46 11.27
C PHE A 102 -16.78 -2.20 9.94
N VAL A 103 -17.61 -1.83 8.95
CA VAL A 103 -17.60 -2.48 7.62
C VAL A 103 -16.30 -2.13 6.90
N PHE A 104 -15.94 -0.85 6.87
CA PHE A 104 -14.69 -0.40 6.27
C PHE A 104 -13.45 -0.86 7.04
N GLY A 105 -13.52 -0.90 8.38
CA GLY A 105 -12.46 -1.42 9.23
C GLY A 105 -12.21 -2.91 9.00
N ALA A 106 -13.26 -3.73 8.91
CA ALA A 106 -13.14 -5.15 8.59
C ALA A 106 -12.58 -5.37 7.19
N LEU A 107 -13.04 -4.59 6.20
CA LEU A 107 -12.52 -4.65 4.85
C LEU A 107 -11.03 -4.25 4.78
N MET A 108 -10.63 -3.20 5.51
CA MET A 108 -9.23 -2.78 5.61
C MET A 108 -8.35 -3.81 6.32
N LEU A 109 -8.86 -4.50 7.34
CA LEU A 109 -8.15 -5.60 7.98
C LEU A 109 -7.85 -6.72 6.98
N ILE A 110 -8.84 -7.10 6.15
CA ILE A 110 -8.64 -8.10 5.10
C ILE A 110 -7.57 -7.61 4.11
N PHE A 111 -7.64 -6.37 3.65
CA PHE A 111 -6.62 -5.81 2.76
C PHE A 111 -5.24 -5.72 3.41
N ALA A 112 -5.15 -5.48 4.72
CA ALA A 112 -3.88 -5.50 5.44
C ALA A 112 -3.27 -6.90 5.46
N VAL A 113 -4.08 -7.95 5.66
CA VAL A 113 -3.63 -9.35 5.64
C VAL A 113 -3.21 -9.78 4.23
N LEU A 114 -4.02 -9.46 3.21
CA LEU A 114 -3.68 -9.76 1.83
C LEU A 114 -2.43 -8.98 1.38
N GLY A 115 -2.32 -7.71 1.80
CA GLY A 115 -1.14 -6.88 1.61
C GLY A 115 0.10 -7.50 2.22
N TRP A 116 -0.01 -8.04 3.44
CA TRP A 116 1.10 -8.73 4.10
C TRP A 116 1.56 -10.00 3.39
N LEU A 117 0.65 -10.71 2.71
CA LEU A 117 0.98 -11.95 2.00
C LEU A 117 1.53 -11.70 0.60
N TRP A 118 0.96 -10.75 -0.13
CA TRP A 118 1.21 -10.62 -1.58
C TRP A 118 1.95 -9.36 -2.00
N VAL A 119 2.07 -8.33 -1.16
CA VAL A 119 2.78 -7.10 -1.54
C VAL A 119 4.27 -7.24 -1.23
N PRO A 120 5.15 -7.29 -2.25
CA PRO A 120 6.59 -7.25 -2.02
C PRO A 120 7.02 -5.87 -1.52
N GLU A 121 7.99 -5.83 -0.61
CA GLU A 121 8.62 -4.58 -0.17
C GLU A 121 9.72 -4.22 -1.18
N THR A 122 9.42 -3.29 -2.11
CA THR A 122 10.30 -2.87 -3.22
C THR A 122 11.35 -1.80 -2.83
N ARG A 123 11.40 -1.42 -1.54
CA ARG A 123 12.22 -0.30 -1.07
C ARG A 123 13.72 -0.53 -1.29
N ASN A 124 14.41 0.48 -1.83
CA ASN A 124 15.85 0.52 -2.08
C ASN A 124 16.38 -0.51 -3.11
N ARG A 125 15.55 -0.91 -4.08
CA ARG A 125 16.00 -1.76 -5.20
C ARG A 125 15.80 -1.03 -6.52
N THR A 126 16.74 -1.21 -7.43
CA THR A 126 16.65 -0.73 -8.82
C THR A 126 15.69 -1.59 -9.62
N TYR A 127 15.18 -1.06 -10.75
CA TYR A 127 14.26 -1.80 -11.62
C TYR A 127 14.88 -3.10 -12.17
N GLU A 128 16.20 -3.12 -12.40
CA GLU A 128 16.92 -4.29 -12.90
C GLU A 128 17.02 -5.39 -11.84
N GLU A 129 17.31 -5.02 -10.59
CA GLU A 129 17.30 -5.94 -9.46
C GLU A 129 15.91 -6.53 -9.19
N LEU A 130 14.87 -5.72 -9.35
CA LEU A 130 13.49 -6.16 -9.18
C LEU A 130 13.11 -7.22 -10.23
N ASP A 131 13.49 -6.99 -11.50
CA ASP A 131 13.23 -7.94 -12.59
C ASP A 131 13.97 -9.27 -12.35
N GLU A 132 15.21 -9.22 -11.84
CA GLU A 132 15.98 -10.41 -11.47
C GLU A 132 15.31 -11.20 -10.33
N LEU A 133 14.78 -10.51 -9.31
CA LEU A 133 14.02 -11.12 -8.21
C LEU A 133 12.75 -11.82 -8.69
N PHE A 134 12.04 -11.22 -9.65
CA PHE A 134 10.86 -11.82 -10.27
C PHE A 134 11.22 -13.04 -11.13
N MET A 135 12.31 -12.99 -11.91
CA MET A 135 12.81 -14.13 -12.69
C MET A 135 13.22 -15.32 -11.80
N ASN A 136 13.85 -15.02 -10.66
CA ASN A 136 14.28 -16.04 -9.69
C ASN A 136 13.15 -16.56 -8.79
N HIS A 137 11.90 -16.13 -9.03
CA HIS A 137 10.71 -16.54 -8.26
C HIS A 137 10.90 -16.43 -6.74
N VAL A 138 11.66 -15.42 -6.30
CA VAL A 138 11.93 -15.22 -4.88
C VAL A 138 10.59 -14.90 -4.20
N PRO A 139 10.27 -15.48 -3.03
CA PRO A 139 9.06 -15.12 -2.32
C PRO A 139 9.12 -13.64 -1.93
N THR A 140 8.00 -12.92 -2.11
CA THR A 140 7.82 -11.47 -1.90
C THR A 140 8.38 -10.93 -0.59
N ARG A 141 8.51 -11.79 0.44
CA ARG A 141 9.01 -11.48 1.78
C ARG A 141 10.53 -11.55 1.93
N GLN A 142 11.24 -12.12 0.96
CA GLN A 142 12.70 -12.25 0.95
C GLN A 142 13.38 -11.24 0.02
N PHE A 143 12.62 -10.38 -0.66
CA PHE A 143 13.15 -9.34 -1.56
C PHE A 143 14.19 -8.43 -0.88
N THR A 144 14.04 -8.18 0.42
CA THR A 144 15.01 -7.38 1.20
C THR A 144 16.31 -8.13 1.52
N LYS A 145 16.28 -9.47 1.62
CA LYS A 145 17.44 -10.28 2.06
C LYS A 145 18.20 -10.94 0.91
N TYR A 146 17.62 -10.96 -0.28
CA TYR A 146 18.21 -11.59 -1.44
C TYR A 146 19.23 -10.64 -2.07
N VAL A 147 20.48 -11.10 -2.20
CA VAL A 147 21.55 -10.37 -2.89
C VAL A 147 21.42 -10.70 -4.37
N THR A 148 21.18 -9.67 -5.18
CA THR A 148 21.04 -9.80 -6.64
C THR A 148 22.42 -9.84 -7.31
N LEU A 149 22.51 -10.44 -8.50
CA LEU A 149 23.73 -10.47 -9.30
C LEU A 149 24.15 -9.07 -9.75
N ALA A 150 23.21 -8.13 -9.86
CA ALA A 150 23.51 -6.72 -10.11
C ALA A 150 24.24 -6.07 -8.93
N GLU A 151 23.83 -6.34 -7.69
CA GLU A 151 24.49 -5.86 -6.48
C GLU A 151 25.90 -6.49 -6.32
N GLY A 152 26.03 -7.77 -6.69
CA GLY A 152 27.33 -8.47 -6.75
C GLY A 152 28.30 -7.88 -7.78
N ARG A 153 27.83 -7.61 -9.01
CA ARG A 153 28.65 -6.98 -10.07
C ARG A 153 29.01 -5.53 -9.76
N ALA A 154 28.12 -4.78 -9.11
CA ALA A 154 28.42 -3.43 -8.65
C ALA A 154 29.49 -3.42 -7.54
N ALA A 155 29.44 -4.38 -6.63
CA ALA A 155 30.48 -4.56 -5.60
C ALA A 155 31.83 -4.97 -6.21
N GLU A 156 31.84 -5.86 -7.20
CA GLU A 156 33.05 -6.24 -7.94
C GLU A 156 33.64 -5.06 -8.72
N ALA A 157 32.82 -4.25 -9.38
CA ALA A 157 33.26 -3.05 -10.09
C ALA A 157 33.85 -2.00 -9.14
N TYR A 158 33.22 -1.76 -7.98
CA TYR A 158 33.73 -0.85 -6.96
C TYR A 158 35.08 -1.32 -6.40
N ASN A 159 35.22 -2.61 -6.09
CA ASN A 159 36.47 -3.17 -5.59
C ASN A 159 37.58 -3.14 -6.66
N ALA A 160 37.24 -3.34 -7.94
CA ALA A 160 38.18 -3.21 -9.03
C ALA A 160 38.68 -1.76 -9.18
N GLU A 161 37.78 -0.77 -9.15
CA GLU A 161 38.14 0.65 -9.22
C GLU A 161 38.96 1.10 -8.01
N HIS A 162 38.63 0.62 -6.80
CA HIS A 162 39.39 0.93 -5.59
C HIS A 162 40.82 0.38 -5.63
N ASN A 163 41.01 -0.85 -6.10
CA ASN A 163 42.34 -1.46 -6.24
C ASN A 163 43.19 -0.72 -7.30
N ILE A 164 42.59 -0.23 -8.39
CA ILE A 164 43.29 0.54 -9.42
C ILE A 164 43.77 1.90 -8.86
N LEU A 165 42.95 2.56 -8.03
CA LEU A 165 43.30 3.85 -7.41
C LEU A 165 44.32 3.73 -6.27
N GLU A 166 44.48 2.56 -5.66
CA GLU A 166 45.58 2.26 -4.73
C GLU A 166 46.89 1.99 -5.46
N ASP A 167 46.85 1.32 -6.61
CA ASP A 167 48.03 1.03 -7.44
C ASP A 167 48.61 2.30 -8.09
N ASP A 168 47.77 3.27 -8.47
CA ASP A 168 48.18 4.58 -9.02
C ASP A 168 48.80 5.55 -7.98
N LYS A 169 48.79 5.18 -6.68
CA LYS A 169 49.34 6.00 -5.58
C LYS A 169 50.74 5.55 -5.11
N VAL A 170 51.32 4.53 -5.74
CA VAL A 170 52.67 3.99 -5.47
C VAL A 170 53.64 4.43 -6.56
#